data_AF-A0A0G1K6E8-F1
#
_entry.id   AF-A0A0G1K6E8-F1
#
_cell.length_a   1.000
_cell.length_b   1.000
_cell.length_c   1.000
_cell.angle_alpha   90.00
_cell.angle_beta   90.00
_cell.angle_gamma   90.00
#
_symmetry.space_group_name_H-M   'P 1'
#
loop_
_entity.id
_entity.type
_entity.pdbx_description
1 polymer ?
#
loop_
_entity_poly.entity_id
_entity_poly.type
_entity_poly.pdbx_seq_one_letter_code
_entity_poly.pdbx_strand_id
1 'polypeptide(L)'
;MKKNNLRAIVNYIYEVGILERTPRSGLWFLGTGEQSVAEHLFRTAIIGYMMAKMTPRANADRVIFLCLVHDLGEARTSDLNYAHKRYGQLAEA
;
A
#
# COMPACT_ATOMS: atom_id res chain seq x y z
N MET A 1 -10.91 26.34 0.75
CA MET A 1 -9.58 25.88 0.28
C MET A 1 -9.11 26.74 -0.88
N LYS A 2 -7.84 27.17 -0.92
CA LYS A 2 -7.29 27.87 -2.09
C LYS A 2 -7.28 26.93 -3.30
N LYS A 3 -7.55 27.44 -4.51
CA LYS A 3 -7.64 26.63 -5.76
C LYS A 3 -6.40 25.77 -6.03
N ASN A 4 -5.21 26.25 -5.64
CA ASN A 4 -3.96 25.50 -5.76
C ASN A 4 -3.90 24.23 -4.87
N ASN A 5 -4.57 24.25 -3.72
CA ASN A 5 -4.60 23.10 -2.80
C ASN A 5 -5.47 21.96 -3.36
N LEU A 6 -6.56 22.28 -4.08
CA LEU A 6 -7.41 21.28 -4.71
C LEU A 6 -6.64 20.50 -5.78
N ARG A 7 -5.82 21.18 -6.59
CA ARG A 7 -5.01 20.54 -7.63
C ARG A 7 -4.00 19.56 -7.04
N ALA A 8 -3.32 19.93 -5.95
CA ALA A 8 -2.37 19.05 -5.28
C ALA A 8 -3.05 17.78 -4.72
N ILE A 9 -4.23 17.92 -4.11
CA ILE A 9 -4.99 16.78 -3.59
C ILE A 9 -5.46 15.85 -4.71
N VAL A 10 -5.96 16.41 -5.82
CA VAL A 10 -6.37 15.62 -6.97
C VAL A 10 -5.19 14.83 -7.54
N ASN A 11 -4.02 15.47 -7.71
CA ASN A 11 -2.81 14.79 -8.15
C ASN A 11 -2.42 13.65 -7.20
N TYR A 12 -2.50 13.88 -5.89
CA TYR A 12 -2.22 12.85 -4.89
C TYR A 12 -3.19 11.67 -4.97
N ILE A 13 -4.49 11.92 -5.15
CA ILE A 13 -5.49 10.84 -5.33
C ILE A 13 -5.19 10.02 -6.59
N TYR A 14 -4.82 10.66 -7.70
CA TYR A 14 -4.40 9.95 -8.90
C TYR A 14 -3.11 9.14 -8.70
N GLU A 15 -2.17 9.66 -7.92
CA GLU A 15 -0.94 8.94 -7.56
C GLU A 15 -1.25 7.68 -6.74
N VAL A 16 -2.14 7.77 -5.74
CA VAL A 16 -2.61 6.60 -4.99
C VAL A 16 -3.27 5.57 -5.92
N GLY A 17 -4.02 6.03 -6.93
CA GLY A 17 -4.65 5.17 -7.94
C GLY A 17 -3.68 4.35 -8.78
N ILE A 18 -2.39 4.70 -8.83
CA ILE A 18 -1.35 3.88 -9.50
C ILE A 18 -1.28 2.48 -8.87
N LEU A 19 -1.55 2.34 -7.57
CA LEU A 19 -1.48 1.07 -6.84
C LEU A 19 -2.46 0.01 -7.35
N GLU A 20 -3.54 0.39 -8.03
CA GLU A 20 -4.45 -0.55 -8.71
C GLU A 20 -3.76 -1.28 -9.88
N ARG A 21 -2.71 -0.66 -10.44
CA ARG A 21 -1.92 -1.17 -11.56
C ARG A 21 -0.53 -1.64 -11.16
N THR A 22 -0.09 -1.36 -9.92
CA THR A 22 1.18 -1.87 -9.39
C THR A 22 1.04 -3.34 -9.01
N PRO A 23 1.74 -4.27 -9.68
CA PRO A 23 1.64 -5.70 -9.38
C PRO A 23 2.44 -6.08 -8.13
N ARG A 24 1.95 -7.08 -7.39
CA ARG A 24 2.70 -7.73 -6.31
C ARG A 24 3.83 -8.58 -6.90
N SER A 25 5.04 -8.03 -6.92
CA SER A 25 6.19 -8.58 -7.65
C SER A 25 6.73 -9.89 -7.06
N GLY A 26 6.33 -10.24 -5.83
CA GLY A 26 6.63 -11.55 -5.24
C GLY A 26 5.99 -12.74 -5.97
N LEU A 27 4.83 -12.54 -6.63
CA LEU A 27 4.10 -13.61 -7.33
C LEU A 27 4.85 -14.10 -8.58
N TRP A 28 5.76 -13.29 -9.14
CA TRP A 28 6.56 -13.67 -10.30
C TRP A 28 7.40 -14.93 -10.04
N PHE A 29 7.86 -15.14 -8.81
CA PHE A 29 8.61 -16.34 -8.43
C PHE A 29 7.74 -17.60 -8.33
N LEU A 30 6.43 -17.44 -8.12
CA LEU A 30 5.48 -18.55 -8.07
C LEU A 30 5.04 -19.01 -9.47
N GLY A 31 5.33 -18.22 -10.51
CA GLY A 31 4.97 -18.50 -11.90
C GLY A 31 3.45 -18.46 -12.17
N THR A 32 2.63 -18.16 -11.17
CA THR A 32 1.17 -18.09 -11.25
C THR A 32 0.63 -17.07 -10.24
N GLY A 33 -0.56 -16.54 -10.54
CA GLY A 33 -1.25 -15.57 -9.69
C GLY A 33 -0.97 -14.13 -10.06
N GLU A 34 -2.00 -13.30 -9.91
CA GLU A 34 -1.95 -11.87 -10.14
C GLU A 34 -2.65 -11.18 -8.97
N GLN A 35 -2.01 -10.15 -8.43
CA GLN A 35 -2.58 -9.30 -7.40
C GLN A 35 -1.98 -7.91 -7.53
N SER A 36 -2.79 -6.86 -7.43
CA SER A 36 -2.32 -5.48 -7.31
C SER A 36 -1.97 -5.12 -5.85
N VAL A 37 -1.18 -4.07 -5.66
CA VAL A 37 -0.91 -3.52 -4.32
C VAL A 37 -2.21 -3.00 -3.69
N ALA A 38 -3.13 -2.42 -4.47
CA ALA A 38 -4.44 -1.99 -3.95
C ALA A 38 -5.27 -3.15 -3.38
N GLU A 39 -5.33 -4.30 -4.07
CA GLU A 39 -6.00 -5.51 -3.57
C GLU A 39 -5.31 -6.07 -2.32
N HIS A 40 -3.97 -5.99 -2.27
CA HIS A 40 -3.22 -6.34 -1.08
C HIS A 40 -3.61 -5.46 0.11
N LEU A 41 -3.59 -4.13 -0.06
CA LEU A 41 -3.93 -3.16 0.99
C LEU A 41 -5.36 -3.35 1.51
N PHE A 42 -6.33 -3.59 0.62
CA PHE A 42 -7.70 -3.87 1.03
C PHE A 42 -7.78 -5.13 1.91
N ARG A 43 -7.22 -6.25 1.46
CA ARG A 43 -7.24 -7.51 2.23
C ARG A 43 -6.48 -7.37 3.56
N THR A 44 -5.34 -6.68 3.54
CA THR A 44 -4.55 -6.39 4.74
C THR A 44 -5.33 -5.55 5.75
N ALA A 45 -6.10 -4.56 5.30
CA ALA A 45 -6.96 -3.74 6.18
C ALA A 45 -8.10 -4.56 6.82
N ILE A 46 -8.75 -5.45 6.06
CA ILE A 46 -9.80 -6.33 6.61
C ILE A 46 -9.21 -7.31 7.64
N ILE A 47 -8.07 -7.92 7.34
CA ILE A 47 -7.36 -8.81 8.28
C ILE A 47 -6.97 -8.01 9.53
N GLY A 48 -6.36 -6.83 9.35
CA GLY A 48 -5.93 -5.96 10.44
C GLY A 48 -7.08 -5.56 11.35
N TYR A 49 -8.24 -5.23 10.79
CA TYR A 49 -9.45 -4.96 11.56
C TYR A 49 -9.88 -6.15 12.43
N MET A 50 -9.96 -7.36 11.85
CA MET A 50 -10.34 -8.57 12.61
C MET A 50 -9.35 -8.85 13.73
N MET A 51 -8.05 -8.75 13.45
CA MET A 51 -6.99 -8.92 14.44
C MET A 51 -7.08 -7.88 15.57
N ALA A 52 -7.38 -6.61 15.23
CA ALA A 52 -7.56 -5.56 16.22
C ALA A 52 -8.77 -5.84 17.13
N LYS A 53 -9.87 -6.39 16.60
CA LYS A 53 -11.04 -6.77 17.40
C LYS A 53 -10.76 -7.91 18.38
N MET A 54 -9.78 -8.77 18.08
CA MET A 54 -9.35 -9.88 18.95
C MET A 54 -8.25 -9.47 19.95
N THR A 55 -7.64 -8.30 19.78
CA THR A 55 -6.47 -7.88 20.57
C THR A 55 -6.87 -6.85 21.63
N PRO A 56 -6.69 -7.14 22.93
CA PRO A 56 -6.96 -6.17 23.98
C PRO A 56 -6.19 -4.87 23.77
N ARG A 57 -6.87 -3.73 23.91
CA ARG A 57 -6.33 -2.36 23.79
C ARG A 57 -5.84 -1.95 22.39
N ALA A 58 -6.04 -2.76 21.35
CA ALA A 58 -5.76 -2.33 19.97
C ALA A 58 -6.81 -1.32 19.48
N ASN A 59 -6.37 -0.24 18.84
CA ASN A 59 -7.26 0.71 18.18
C ASN A 59 -7.47 0.27 16.73
N ALA A 60 -8.68 -0.21 16.42
CA ALA A 60 -9.02 -0.74 15.11
C ALA A 60 -8.91 0.31 13.99
N ASP A 61 -9.33 1.56 14.24
CA ASP A 61 -9.27 2.64 13.24
C ASP A 61 -7.83 2.97 12.87
N ARG A 62 -6.94 3.02 13.88
CA ARG A 62 -5.51 3.22 13.66
C ARG A 62 -4.89 2.06 12.88
N VAL A 63 -5.28 0.83 13.19
CA VAL A 63 -4.78 -0.37 12.46
C VAL A 63 -5.24 -0.34 11.01
N ILE A 64 -6.52 -0.10 10.75
CA ILE A 64 -7.05 0.02 9.39
C ILE A 64 -6.28 1.10 8.62
N PHE A 65 -6.10 2.28 9.21
CA PHE A 65 -5.39 3.37 8.55
C PHE A 65 -3.94 3.00 8.23
N LEU A 66 -3.21 2.40 9.17
CA LEU A 66 -1.85 1.90 8.93
C LEU A 66 -1.82 0.87 7.79
N CYS A 67 -2.72 -0.10 7.80
CA CYS A 67 -2.81 -1.11 6.74
C CYS A 67 -3.09 -0.49 5.37
N LEU A 68 -3.91 0.55 5.28
CA LEU A 68 -4.21 1.22 4.01
C LEU A 68 -3.05 2.07 3.48
N VAL A 69 -2.17 2.58 4.35
CA VAL A 69 -1.14 3.55 3.96
C VAL A 69 0.29 2.99 3.92
N HIS A 70 0.53 1.78 4.44
CA HIS A 70 1.90 1.28 4.64
C HIS A 70 2.73 1.14 3.35
N ASP A 71 2.09 0.82 2.22
CA ASP A 71 2.75 0.66 0.92
C ASP A 71 2.47 1.82 -0.04
N LEU A 72 2.03 3.00 0.43
CA LEU A 72 1.77 4.14 -0.46
C LEU A 72 2.99 4.57 -1.28
N GLY A 73 4.21 4.37 -0.75
CA GLY A 73 5.45 4.64 -1.47
C GLY A 73 5.60 3.82 -2.75
N GLU A 74 4.97 2.64 -2.83
CA GLU A 74 5.02 1.76 -4.00
C GLU A 74 4.32 2.35 -5.22
N ALA A 75 3.50 3.40 -5.04
CA ALA A 75 2.96 4.19 -6.16
C ALA A 75 4.07 4.88 -6.98
N ARG A 76 5.23 5.15 -6.36
CA ARG A 76 6.40 5.75 -7.01
C ARG A 76 7.53 4.77 -7.26
N THR A 77 7.68 3.75 -6.42
CA THR A 77 8.84 2.84 -6.45
C THR A 77 8.54 1.46 -7.01
N SER A 78 7.26 1.13 -7.25
CA SER A 78 6.79 -0.24 -7.43
C SER A 78 6.98 -1.12 -6.19
N ASP A 79 6.40 -2.32 -6.19
CA ASP A 79 6.60 -3.33 -5.15
C ASP A 79 7.99 -3.96 -5.28
N LEU A 80 8.84 -3.71 -4.29
CA LEU A 80 10.17 -4.30 -4.21
C LEU A 80 10.09 -5.67 -3.52
N ASN A 81 10.06 -6.75 -4.30
CA ASN A 81 10.19 -8.10 -3.76
C ASN A 81 11.53 -8.33 -3.03
N TYR A 82 11.65 -9.51 -2.41
CA TYR A 82 12.83 -9.89 -1.64
C TYR A 82 14.15 -9.79 -2.41
N ALA A 83 14.17 -10.13 -3.70
CA ALA A 83 15.38 -9.98 -4.52
C ALA A 83 15.67 -8.51 -4.82
N HIS A 84 14.66 -7.71 -5.18
CA HIS A 84 14.81 -6.27 -5.40
C HIS A 84 15.38 -5.56 -4.18
N LYS A 85 14.90 -5.89 -2.96
CA LYS A 85 15.40 -5.30 -1.70
C LYS A 85 16.88 -5.56 -1.43
N ARG A 86 17.52 -6.54 -2.08
CA ARG A 86 18.97 -6.78 -1.95
C ARG A 86 19.81 -5.81 -2.77
N TYR A 87 19.24 -5.20 -3.81
CA TYR A 87 19.96 -4.39 -4.79
C TYR A 87 19.38 -2.98 -4.97
N GLY A 88 18.14 -2.76 -4.55
CA GLY A 88 17.46 -1.47 -4.54
C GLY A 88 17.16 -1.06 -3.11
N GLN A 89 17.27 0.25 -2.85
CA GLN A 89 16.83 0.87 -1.61
C GLN A 89 15.67 1.80 -1.94
N LEU A 90 14.66 1.84 -1.08
CA LEU A 90 13.68 2.92 -1.12
C LEU A 90 14.43 4.21 -0.75
N ALA A 91 14.18 5.29 -1.48
CA ALA A 91 14.73 6.58 -1.10
C ALA A 91 14.17 6.94 0.29
N GLU A 92 15.03 6.90 1.31
CA GLU A 92 14.68 7.39 2.64
C GLU A 92 14.60 8.92 2.60
N ALA A 93 13.60 9.49 3.29
CA ALA A 93 13.39 10.92 3.44
C ALA A 93 13.98 11.42 4.76
#